data_AF-A0A363U5A8-F1
#
_entry.id   AF-A0A363U5A8-F1
#
_cell.length_a   1.000
_cell.length_b   1.000
_cell.length_c   1.000
_cell.angle_alpha   90.00
_cell.angle_beta   90.00
_cell.angle_gamma   90.00
#
_symmetry.space_group_name_H-M   'P 1'
#
loop_
_entity.id
_entity.type
_entity.pdbx_description
1 polymer ?
#
loop_
_entity_poly.entity_id
_entity_poly.type
_entity_poly.pdbx_seq_one_letter_code
_entity_poly.pdbx_strand_id
1 'polypeptide(L)'
;MFANVLSVLVILALAFPVVGSAYAAPSSPFLGKWRAIDVDGSEMSLAIGGPPAGPFQITWTDDYISYCNGEAGIVRGTASLNENDPNLLEADVHLECFRSGATLDFHVTFRYHPITNTLSIRYWFGQVTIWHRPGGGQAEEPPALGLRVNYGHDWVESFYEAGHTVWVAITDGDGNLKATAELVTEPKDFWGGETGFQTQWSDWIDPDGNSMDNPPDIQPFDWVYGWVDNGASAQVQIGDISGTIDLNADSIEGTVNAPWFSDEVEVDCHSWGAPLLEEILKYDTVLPDGEDTYSCSWADEWNIQPYQDVGVGYSGPDGNWVANAIIPPNPRIVASEAGDWFWVTEFYPGLLDLFIYESADEGATLLWSGQQEAIDLWGITVIEPNVHDLDLVPGNYLVVSDRVNQKSLVLQPISVTVFDTENEIMAGFAPPGSEVWAAAGPQDWQERLMMTADSATGAWLADFKIIGFDITEDMREWSYVHVYDEDGDANEGSTPPPGATLIVVANQEGWVDSGIPVSAGQSFMIKAFGLMNPCSDTYPNGADYCIFFTPQGAEGVVPDENEFGDFPGPGLRFMALLGRIDDGEPFYVGAGGTFTAERDGTLWFTPNDNLRTDNQGTYVVLIWLEPMG
;
A
#
# COMPACT_ATOMS: atom_id res chain seq x y z
N MET A 1 47.47 -2.92 -104.16
CA MET A 1 46.52 -3.08 -105.28
C MET A 1 45.51 -4.13 -104.89
N PHE A 2 44.22 -3.76 -104.91
CA PHE A 2 42.99 -4.57 -104.85
C PHE A 2 42.77 -5.41 -103.57
N ALA A 3 41.92 -4.99 -102.61
CA ALA A 3 40.44 -4.86 -102.64
C ALA A 3 39.73 -6.18 -102.96
N ASN A 4 39.07 -6.78 -101.96
CA ASN A 4 38.10 -7.84 -102.13
C ASN A 4 36.87 -7.62 -101.25
N VAL A 5 35.72 -7.81 -101.90
CA VAL A 5 34.35 -7.54 -101.49
C VAL A 5 33.80 -8.70 -100.65
N LEU A 6 33.00 -8.41 -99.61
CA LEU A 6 32.04 -9.34 -98.99
C LEU A 6 30.92 -8.50 -98.35
N SER A 7 29.80 -8.28 -99.04
CA SER A 7 28.60 -9.12 -99.18
C SER A 7 27.70 -9.15 -97.94
N VAL A 8 26.51 -8.57 -98.15
CA VAL A 8 25.32 -8.50 -97.31
C VAL A 8 24.76 -9.90 -97.02
N LEU A 9 24.35 -10.14 -95.76
CA LEU A 9 23.37 -11.18 -95.41
C LEU A 9 22.43 -10.63 -94.33
N VAL A 10 21.17 -10.39 -94.72
CA VAL A 10 20.06 -10.04 -93.81
C VAL A 10 19.40 -11.35 -93.39
N ILE A 11 19.44 -11.67 -92.09
CA ILE A 11 18.75 -12.82 -91.51
C ILE A 11 17.46 -12.31 -90.83
N LEU A 12 16.32 -12.81 -91.33
CA LEU A 12 15.00 -12.63 -90.74
C LEU A 12 14.93 -13.38 -89.39
N ALA A 13 14.75 -12.68 -88.27
CA ALA A 13 14.49 -13.29 -86.97
C ALA A 13 12.99 -13.57 -86.81
N LEU A 14 12.64 -14.86 -86.74
CA LEU A 14 11.30 -15.34 -86.36
C LEU A 14 11.12 -15.22 -84.85
N ALA A 15 10.15 -14.41 -84.43
CA ALA A 15 9.73 -14.30 -83.03
C ALA A 15 8.91 -15.54 -82.63
N PHE A 16 9.43 -16.34 -81.71
CA PHE A 16 8.65 -17.32 -80.97
C PHE A 16 8.07 -16.63 -79.73
N PRO A 17 6.77 -16.79 -79.42
CA PRO A 17 6.22 -16.31 -78.16
C PRO A 17 6.77 -17.17 -77.01
N VAL A 18 7.37 -16.50 -76.03
CA VAL A 18 7.72 -17.09 -74.73
C VAL A 18 6.40 -17.44 -74.03
N VAL A 19 6.14 -18.73 -73.88
CA VAL A 19 5.08 -19.21 -72.99
C VAL A 19 5.58 -19.00 -71.57
N GLY A 20 5.09 -17.95 -70.90
CA GLY A 20 5.32 -17.76 -69.48
C GLY A 20 4.66 -18.88 -68.69
N SER A 21 5.43 -19.60 -67.89
CA SER A 21 4.93 -20.55 -66.91
C SER A 21 4.02 -19.81 -65.94
N ALA A 22 2.72 -20.08 -65.97
CA ALA A 22 1.80 -19.60 -64.96
C ALA A 22 2.12 -20.35 -63.65
N TYR A 23 2.79 -19.68 -62.70
CA TYR A 23 2.82 -20.14 -61.33
C TYR A 23 1.40 -20.00 -60.77
N ALA A 24 0.76 -21.12 -60.43
CA ALA A 24 -0.45 -21.08 -59.61
C ALA A 24 -0.05 -20.51 -58.25
N ALA A 25 -0.61 -19.35 -57.88
CA ALA A 25 -0.42 -18.81 -56.54
C ALA A 25 -0.87 -19.86 -55.52
N PRO A 26 -0.13 -20.04 -54.40
CA PRO A 26 -0.57 -20.93 -53.33
C PRO A 26 -1.98 -20.52 -52.89
N SER A 27 -2.85 -21.50 -52.65
CA SER A 27 -4.19 -21.25 -52.13
C SER A 27 -4.09 -20.56 -50.78
N SER A 28 -4.85 -19.49 -50.58
CA SER A 28 -4.97 -18.82 -49.29
C SER A 28 -5.25 -19.83 -48.16
N PRO A 29 -4.59 -19.72 -46.99
CA PRO A 29 -4.74 -20.67 -45.90
C PRO A 29 -6.16 -20.71 -45.33
N PHE A 30 -6.92 -19.62 -45.49
CA PHE A 30 -8.32 -19.52 -45.05
C PHE A 30 -9.29 -20.38 -45.87
N LEU A 31 -8.94 -20.72 -47.12
CA LEU A 31 -9.86 -21.44 -48.01
C LEU A 31 -10.16 -22.86 -47.48
N GLY A 32 -11.46 -23.17 -47.41
CA GLY A 32 -11.93 -24.49 -47.04
C GLY A 32 -13.16 -24.46 -46.14
N LYS A 33 -13.39 -25.61 -45.50
CA LYS A 33 -14.38 -25.78 -44.45
C LYS A 33 -13.67 -25.80 -43.10
N TRP A 34 -14.38 -25.32 -42.09
CA TRP A 34 -13.92 -25.16 -40.72
C TRP A 34 -15.06 -25.54 -39.76
N ARG A 35 -14.72 -26.00 -38.57
CA ARG A 35 -15.65 -26.30 -37.47
C ARG A 35 -15.12 -25.74 -36.17
N ALA A 36 -16.03 -25.29 -35.32
CA ALA A 36 -15.71 -24.86 -33.97
C ALA A 36 -16.83 -25.33 -33.02
N ILE A 37 -16.51 -25.32 -31.73
CA ILE A 37 -17.50 -25.34 -30.66
C ILE A 37 -17.37 -23.98 -29.96
N ASP A 38 -18.46 -23.25 -29.78
CA ASP A 38 -18.39 -21.99 -29.02
C ASP A 38 -18.53 -22.21 -27.51
N VAL A 39 -18.61 -21.13 -26.74
CA VAL A 39 -18.65 -21.18 -25.27
C VAL A 39 -19.90 -21.86 -24.72
N ASP A 40 -21.02 -21.86 -25.44
CA ASP A 40 -22.22 -22.56 -24.98
C ASP A 40 -22.28 -24.03 -25.41
N GLY A 41 -21.25 -24.51 -26.11
CA GLY A 41 -21.11 -25.89 -26.55
C GLY A 41 -21.79 -26.18 -27.88
N SER A 42 -22.27 -25.16 -28.60
CA SER A 42 -22.92 -25.29 -29.90
C SER A 42 -21.94 -25.64 -31.02
N GLU A 43 -22.40 -26.38 -32.04
CA GLU A 43 -21.55 -26.75 -33.17
C GLU A 43 -21.63 -25.69 -34.28
N MET A 44 -20.50 -25.06 -34.55
CA MET A 44 -20.36 -24.08 -35.62
C MET A 44 -19.73 -24.70 -36.85
N SER A 45 -20.21 -24.30 -38.04
CA SER A 45 -19.62 -24.69 -39.32
C SER A 45 -19.37 -23.47 -40.19
N LEU A 46 -18.12 -23.28 -40.61
CA LEU A 46 -17.68 -22.16 -41.45
C LEU A 46 -17.16 -22.67 -42.79
N ALA A 47 -17.54 -21.99 -43.87
CA ALA A 47 -17.02 -22.20 -45.21
C ALA A 47 -16.51 -20.88 -45.77
N ILE A 48 -15.22 -20.88 -46.17
CA ILE A 48 -14.56 -19.75 -46.83
C ILE A 48 -14.21 -20.19 -48.24
N GLY A 49 -14.82 -19.54 -49.23
CA GLY A 49 -14.61 -19.82 -50.65
C GLY A 49 -14.18 -18.56 -51.42
N GLY A 50 -13.48 -18.72 -52.54
CA GLY A 50 -13.05 -17.59 -53.36
C GLY A 50 -11.79 -17.90 -54.18
N PRO A 51 -11.32 -16.94 -54.99
CA PRO A 51 -10.01 -17.03 -55.64
C PRO A 51 -8.86 -16.97 -54.60
N PRO A 52 -7.64 -17.45 -54.93
CA PRO A 52 -6.53 -17.55 -53.98
C PRO A 52 -6.13 -16.25 -53.27
N ALA A 53 -6.37 -15.09 -53.88
CA ALA A 53 -6.03 -13.76 -53.34
C ALA A 53 -7.25 -12.95 -52.88
N GLY A 54 -8.44 -13.57 -52.81
CA GLY A 54 -9.70 -12.88 -52.51
C GLY A 54 -10.26 -12.06 -53.68
N PRO A 55 -11.43 -11.42 -53.49
CA PRO A 55 -12.22 -11.40 -52.26
C PRO A 55 -12.84 -12.76 -51.95
N PHE A 56 -13.00 -13.07 -50.67
CA PHE A 56 -13.57 -14.32 -50.18
C PHE A 56 -15.06 -14.16 -49.88
N GLN A 57 -15.77 -15.28 -49.91
CA GLN A 57 -17.16 -15.42 -49.51
C GLN A 57 -17.20 -16.28 -48.25
N ILE A 58 -17.88 -15.78 -47.23
CA ILE A 58 -18.04 -16.45 -45.94
C ILE A 58 -19.46 -16.98 -45.82
N THR A 59 -19.58 -18.20 -45.33
CA THR A 59 -20.84 -18.75 -44.82
C THR A 59 -20.54 -19.50 -43.54
N TRP A 60 -21.04 -18.99 -42.42
CA TRP A 60 -20.97 -19.61 -41.11
C TRP A 60 -22.39 -19.95 -40.66
N THR A 61 -22.61 -21.16 -40.17
CA THR A 61 -23.87 -21.58 -39.53
C THR A 61 -23.60 -22.03 -38.11
N ASP A 62 -24.58 -21.79 -37.26
CA ASP A 62 -24.55 -22.11 -35.85
C ASP A 62 -25.91 -22.70 -35.45
N ASP A 63 -25.91 -23.73 -34.61
CA ASP A 63 -27.15 -24.34 -34.13
C ASP A 63 -27.73 -23.66 -32.88
N TYR A 64 -26.98 -22.76 -32.23
CA TYR A 64 -27.47 -21.90 -31.16
C TYR A 64 -26.80 -20.51 -31.22
N ILE A 65 -27.57 -19.44 -31.42
CA ILE A 65 -27.04 -18.07 -31.37
C ILE A 65 -27.77 -17.28 -30.30
N SER A 66 -27.04 -16.75 -29.32
CA SER A 66 -27.59 -15.93 -28.23
C SER A 66 -28.41 -14.73 -28.72
N TYR A 67 -27.93 -14.01 -29.75
CA TYR A 67 -28.70 -12.93 -30.41
C TYR A 67 -30.03 -13.42 -31.02
N CYS A 68 -30.09 -14.68 -31.43
CA CYS A 68 -31.30 -15.32 -31.94
C CYS A 68 -32.19 -15.91 -30.83
N ASN A 69 -31.95 -15.56 -29.56
CA ASN A 69 -32.58 -16.15 -28.38
C ASN A 69 -32.41 -17.68 -28.30
N GLY A 70 -31.22 -18.16 -28.64
CA GLY A 70 -30.88 -19.58 -28.58
C GLY A 70 -31.42 -20.43 -29.73
N GLU A 71 -31.68 -19.79 -30.87
CA GLU A 71 -32.08 -20.48 -32.10
C GLU A 71 -30.94 -20.47 -33.12
N ALA A 72 -30.93 -21.47 -34.00
CA ALA A 72 -29.98 -21.57 -35.09
C ALA A 72 -30.07 -20.38 -36.08
N GLY A 73 -28.92 -20.02 -36.65
CA GLY A 73 -28.82 -18.93 -37.62
C GLY A 73 -27.72 -19.13 -38.66
N ILE A 74 -27.61 -18.16 -39.56
CA ILE A 74 -26.60 -18.14 -40.60
C ILE A 74 -25.95 -16.77 -40.71
N VAL A 75 -24.63 -16.76 -40.84
CA VAL A 75 -23.80 -15.59 -41.06
C VAL A 75 -23.23 -15.67 -42.47
N ARG A 76 -23.42 -14.61 -43.27
CA ARG A 76 -22.90 -14.53 -44.64
C ARG A 76 -22.22 -13.21 -44.88
N GLY A 77 -21.15 -13.21 -45.66
CA GLY A 77 -20.44 -11.97 -45.92
C GLY A 77 -19.30 -12.11 -46.92
N THR A 78 -18.56 -11.03 -47.04
CA THR A 78 -17.38 -10.96 -47.89
C THR A 78 -16.16 -10.61 -47.06
N ALA A 79 -15.00 -11.13 -47.46
CA ALA A 79 -13.77 -10.87 -46.75
C ALA A 79 -12.59 -10.58 -47.67
N SER A 80 -11.61 -9.88 -47.12
CA SER A 80 -10.34 -9.53 -47.78
C SER A 80 -9.18 -9.79 -46.83
N LEU A 81 -8.03 -10.18 -47.38
CA LEU A 81 -6.80 -10.27 -46.59
C LEU A 81 -6.44 -8.86 -46.08
N ASN A 82 -5.99 -8.80 -44.83
CA ASN A 82 -5.42 -7.58 -44.28
C ASN A 82 -4.15 -7.21 -45.06
N GLU A 83 -3.97 -5.93 -45.35
CA GLU A 83 -2.85 -5.45 -46.18
C GLU A 83 -1.49 -5.55 -45.47
N ASN A 84 -1.49 -5.54 -44.13
CA ASN A 84 -0.28 -5.52 -43.31
C ASN A 84 0.05 -6.89 -42.72
N ASP A 85 -0.95 -7.75 -42.52
CA ASP A 85 -0.77 -9.10 -41.98
C ASP A 85 -1.50 -10.14 -42.85
N PRO A 86 -0.77 -10.98 -43.61
CA PRO A 86 -1.38 -12.02 -44.45
C PRO A 86 -2.06 -13.14 -43.65
N ASN A 87 -1.88 -13.18 -42.33
CA ASN A 87 -2.58 -14.10 -41.43
C ASN A 87 -3.86 -13.51 -40.86
N LEU A 88 -4.28 -12.31 -41.27
CA LEU A 88 -5.57 -11.73 -40.90
C LEU A 88 -6.50 -11.64 -42.12
N LEU A 89 -7.76 -12.02 -41.91
CA LEU A 89 -8.82 -11.93 -42.89
C LEU A 89 -9.95 -11.08 -42.30
N GLU A 90 -10.13 -9.88 -42.86
CA GLU A 90 -11.14 -8.91 -42.48
C GLU A 90 -12.45 -9.21 -43.19
N ALA A 91 -13.54 -9.37 -42.44
CA ALA A 91 -14.81 -9.84 -42.95
C ALA A 91 -15.98 -8.98 -42.46
N ASP A 92 -16.73 -8.42 -43.41
CA ASP A 92 -18.03 -7.81 -43.14
C ASP A 92 -19.12 -8.85 -43.35
N VAL A 93 -19.87 -9.16 -42.29
CA VAL A 93 -20.82 -10.26 -42.25
C VAL A 93 -22.20 -9.84 -41.75
N HIS A 94 -23.21 -10.54 -42.23
CA HIS A 94 -24.62 -10.37 -41.91
C HIS A 94 -25.18 -11.66 -41.32
N LEU A 95 -25.63 -11.60 -40.08
CA LEU A 95 -26.37 -12.66 -39.39
C LEU A 95 -27.85 -12.59 -39.73
N GLU A 96 -28.46 -13.75 -39.97
CA GLU A 96 -29.91 -13.96 -40.09
C GLU A 96 -30.34 -15.16 -39.23
N CYS A 97 -31.24 -14.92 -38.27
CA CYS A 97 -31.82 -15.96 -37.42
C CYS A 97 -32.92 -16.72 -38.18
N PHE A 98 -32.89 -18.06 -38.19
CA PHE A 98 -33.75 -18.83 -39.09
C PHE A 98 -35.25 -18.75 -38.79
N ARG A 99 -35.66 -18.68 -37.53
CA ARG A 99 -37.08 -18.68 -37.17
C ARG A 99 -37.62 -17.28 -36.90
N SER A 100 -36.89 -16.44 -36.16
CA SER A 100 -37.31 -15.06 -35.88
C SER A 100 -37.16 -14.12 -37.08
N GLY A 101 -36.21 -14.41 -37.98
CA GLY A 101 -35.82 -13.50 -39.06
C GLY A 101 -35.09 -12.24 -38.57
N ALA A 102 -34.67 -12.21 -37.30
CA ALA A 102 -33.84 -11.12 -36.78
C ALA A 102 -32.46 -11.12 -37.46
N THR A 103 -31.88 -9.93 -37.62
CA THR A 103 -30.64 -9.74 -38.37
C THR A 103 -29.66 -8.81 -37.68
N LEU A 104 -28.36 -9.05 -37.84
CA LEU A 104 -27.28 -8.21 -37.31
C LEU A 104 -26.12 -8.12 -38.32
N ASP A 105 -25.70 -6.91 -38.65
CA ASP A 105 -24.48 -6.66 -39.42
C ASP A 105 -23.31 -6.38 -38.47
N PHE A 106 -22.17 -7.01 -38.71
CA PHE A 106 -20.98 -6.82 -37.89
C PHE A 106 -19.71 -7.16 -38.67
N HIS A 107 -18.59 -6.66 -38.16
CA HIS A 107 -17.25 -6.93 -38.68
C HIS A 107 -16.57 -8.00 -37.83
N VAL A 108 -15.86 -8.93 -38.46
CA VAL A 108 -15.03 -9.91 -37.77
C VAL A 108 -13.67 -10.03 -38.44
N THR A 109 -12.64 -10.25 -37.62
CA THR A 109 -11.28 -10.52 -38.10
C THR A 109 -10.96 -11.98 -37.78
N PHE A 110 -10.71 -12.80 -38.81
CA PHE A 110 -10.20 -14.16 -38.61
C PHE A 110 -8.67 -14.13 -38.62
N ARG A 111 -8.05 -14.66 -37.58
CA ARG A 111 -6.60 -14.89 -37.53
C ARG A 111 -6.27 -16.33 -37.89
N TYR A 112 -5.37 -16.55 -38.83
CA TYR A 112 -4.82 -17.87 -39.15
C TYR A 112 -3.57 -18.16 -38.33
N HIS A 113 -3.52 -19.34 -37.72
CA HIS A 113 -2.39 -19.82 -36.92
C HIS A 113 -1.61 -20.86 -37.71
N PRO A 114 -0.43 -20.53 -38.28
CA PRO A 114 0.27 -21.43 -39.19
C PRO A 114 0.80 -22.71 -38.53
N ILE A 115 1.11 -22.65 -37.23
CA ILE A 115 1.67 -23.77 -36.46
C ILE A 115 0.60 -24.84 -36.25
N THR A 116 -0.58 -24.43 -35.79
CA THR A 116 -1.69 -25.33 -35.46
C THR A 116 -2.65 -25.56 -36.63
N ASN A 117 -2.54 -24.76 -37.70
CA ASN A 117 -3.44 -24.75 -38.85
C ASN A 117 -4.92 -24.62 -38.44
N THR A 118 -5.17 -23.69 -37.51
CA THR A 118 -6.49 -23.28 -37.03
C THR A 118 -6.79 -21.84 -37.43
N LEU A 119 -8.04 -21.42 -37.23
CA LEU A 119 -8.41 -20.00 -37.21
C LEU A 119 -8.87 -19.59 -35.81
N SER A 120 -8.69 -18.33 -35.44
CA SER A 120 -9.37 -17.77 -34.28
C SER A 120 -10.18 -16.52 -34.65
N ILE A 121 -11.28 -16.31 -33.92
CA ILE A 121 -12.00 -15.04 -33.83
C ILE A 121 -11.99 -14.64 -32.36
N ARG A 122 -11.66 -13.38 -32.09
CA ARG A 122 -11.78 -12.77 -30.77
C ARG A 122 -12.95 -11.81 -30.77
N TYR A 123 -13.82 -11.93 -29.78
CA TYR A 123 -14.96 -11.04 -29.60
C TYR A 123 -14.58 -9.86 -28.70
N TRP A 124 -15.35 -8.78 -28.80
CA TRP A 124 -15.12 -7.55 -28.02
C TRP A 124 -15.24 -7.78 -26.50
N PHE A 125 -15.99 -8.81 -26.09
CA PHE A 125 -16.14 -9.21 -24.69
C PHE A 125 -15.11 -10.27 -24.25
N GLY A 126 -13.99 -10.40 -24.98
CA GLY A 126 -12.84 -11.21 -24.58
C GLY A 126 -12.88 -12.69 -25.00
N GLN A 127 -14.06 -13.24 -25.29
CA GLN A 127 -14.19 -14.64 -25.74
C GLN A 127 -13.40 -14.89 -27.04
N VAL A 128 -12.86 -16.12 -27.16
CA VAL A 128 -12.20 -16.59 -28.37
C VAL A 128 -12.86 -17.88 -28.87
N THR A 129 -13.13 -17.93 -30.18
CA THR A 129 -13.58 -19.16 -30.87
C THR A 129 -12.46 -19.67 -31.76
N ILE A 130 -12.07 -20.93 -31.57
CA ILE A 130 -11.04 -21.61 -32.37
C ILE A 130 -11.70 -22.54 -33.40
N TRP A 131 -11.28 -22.42 -34.66
CA TRP A 131 -11.82 -23.18 -35.78
C TRP A 131 -10.80 -24.17 -36.36
N HIS A 132 -11.25 -25.39 -36.61
CA HIS A 132 -10.44 -26.52 -37.07
C HIS A 132 -10.91 -27.05 -38.43
N ARG A 133 -9.99 -27.65 -39.20
CA ARG A 133 -10.34 -28.28 -40.48
C ARG A 133 -11.07 -29.63 -40.28
N PRO A 134 -12.23 -29.88 -40.92
CA PRO A 134 -12.90 -31.16 -40.87
C PRO A 134 -12.07 -32.27 -41.50
N GLY A 135 -11.91 -33.40 -40.81
CA GLY A 135 -11.35 -34.63 -41.38
C GLY A 135 -9.82 -34.65 -41.55
N GLY A 136 -9.09 -33.68 -40.99
CA GLY A 136 -7.72 -33.97 -40.57
C GLY A 136 -7.81 -35.11 -39.55
N GLY A 137 -7.24 -36.27 -39.84
CA GLY A 137 -7.32 -37.44 -38.96
C GLY A 137 -6.99 -36.99 -37.54
N GLN A 138 -7.86 -37.35 -36.57
CA GLN A 138 -7.89 -36.83 -35.19
C GLN A 138 -6.62 -36.04 -34.89
N ALA A 139 -6.68 -34.71 -35.04
CA ALA A 139 -5.72 -33.88 -34.33
C ALA A 139 -5.75 -34.44 -32.91
N GLU A 140 -4.59 -34.91 -32.45
CA GLU A 140 -4.44 -35.35 -31.07
C GLU A 140 -5.14 -34.29 -30.22
N GLU A 141 -6.09 -34.73 -29.39
CA GLU A 141 -6.86 -33.80 -28.56
C GLU A 141 -5.84 -32.90 -27.86
N PRO A 142 -5.97 -31.57 -27.97
CA PRO A 142 -4.93 -30.69 -27.49
C PRO A 142 -4.71 -30.97 -25.99
N PRO A 143 -3.47 -30.82 -25.50
CA PRO A 143 -3.20 -31.01 -24.07
C PRO A 143 -4.21 -30.22 -23.24
N ALA A 144 -4.65 -30.79 -22.11
CA ALA A 144 -5.55 -30.08 -21.21
C ALA A 144 -4.86 -28.79 -20.74
N LEU A 145 -5.60 -27.67 -20.79
CA LEU A 145 -5.16 -26.40 -20.23
C LEU A 145 -5.52 -26.39 -18.74
N GLY A 146 -4.53 -26.38 -17.84
CA GLY A 146 -4.75 -26.28 -16.40
C GLY A 146 -4.48 -24.85 -15.93
N LEU A 147 -5.54 -24.06 -15.74
CA LEU A 147 -5.38 -22.69 -15.28
C LEU A 147 -4.93 -22.67 -13.83
N ARG A 148 -3.90 -21.87 -13.55
CA ARG A 148 -3.38 -21.57 -12.22
C ARG A 148 -3.59 -20.08 -11.98
N VAL A 149 -4.48 -19.72 -11.06
CA VAL A 149 -4.85 -18.33 -10.79
C VAL A 149 -4.46 -17.97 -9.37
N ASN A 150 -3.62 -16.95 -9.21
CA ASN A 150 -3.36 -16.34 -7.91
C ASN A 150 -4.04 -14.98 -7.85
N TYR A 151 -5.15 -14.92 -7.11
CA TYR A 151 -5.92 -13.69 -6.97
C TYR A 151 -5.40 -12.79 -5.84
N GLY A 152 -4.45 -13.25 -5.02
CA GLY A 152 -3.73 -12.39 -4.09
C GLY A 152 -2.69 -11.49 -4.77
N HIS A 153 -2.20 -11.90 -5.95
CA HIS A 153 -1.21 -11.17 -6.76
C HIS A 153 -1.67 -10.91 -8.22
N ASP A 154 -2.94 -11.12 -8.52
CA ASP A 154 -3.59 -10.83 -9.80
C ASP A 154 -2.88 -11.38 -11.05
N TRP A 155 -2.44 -12.64 -10.99
CA TRP A 155 -1.86 -13.32 -12.15
C TRP A 155 -2.54 -14.65 -12.48
N VAL A 156 -2.49 -14.97 -13.77
CA VAL A 156 -2.94 -16.23 -14.36
C VAL A 156 -1.78 -16.88 -15.08
N GLU A 157 -1.56 -18.16 -14.84
CA GLU A 157 -0.54 -18.95 -15.51
C GLU A 157 -1.07 -20.34 -15.93
N SER A 158 -0.30 -21.01 -16.77
CA SER A 158 -0.44 -22.44 -17.03
C SER A 158 0.87 -22.97 -17.57
N PHE A 159 1.22 -24.19 -17.17
CA PHE A 159 2.20 -25.00 -17.88
C PHE A 159 1.57 -25.52 -19.17
N TYR A 160 2.23 -25.30 -20.30
CA TYR A 160 1.72 -25.69 -21.61
C TYR A 160 2.86 -25.79 -22.62
N GLU A 161 2.69 -26.58 -23.68
CA GLU A 161 3.70 -26.69 -24.74
C GLU A 161 4.04 -25.32 -25.35
N ALA A 162 5.32 -25.07 -25.62
CA ALA A 162 5.79 -23.78 -26.15
C ALA A 162 5.38 -23.53 -27.62
N GLY A 163 5.23 -22.27 -27.98
CA GLY A 163 4.99 -21.81 -29.35
C GLY A 163 3.51 -21.61 -29.71
N HIS A 164 2.64 -21.56 -28.70
CA HIS A 164 1.20 -21.39 -28.88
C HIS A 164 0.76 -19.99 -28.45
N THR A 165 -0.13 -19.37 -29.22
CA THR A 165 -0.81 -18.15 -28.78
C THR A 165 -1.92 -18.51 -27.78
N VAL A 166 -1.97 -17.76 -26.68
CA VAL A 166 -2.93 -17.92 -25.59
C VAL A 166 -3.70 -16.63 -25.40
N TRP A 167 -5.00 -16.75 -25.11
CA TRP A 167 -5.85 -15.64 -24.69
C TRP A 167 -6.43 -15.95 -23.32
N VAL A 168 -6.41 -14.94 -22.46
CA VAL A 168 -7.04 -14.98 -21.13
C VAL A 168 -8.10 -13.88 -21.05
N ALA A 169 -9.24 -14.18 -20.45
CA ALA A 169 -10.28 -13.20 -20.13
C ALA A 169 -10.73 -13.38 -18.69
N ILE A 170 -10.95 -12.26 -17.99
CA ILE A 170 -11.45 -12.23 -16.61
C ILE A 170 -12.80 -11.52 -16.61
N THR A 171 -13.80 -12.11 -15.96
CA THR A 171 -15.10 -11.47 -15.72
C THR A 171 -15.41 -11.44 -14.23
N ASP A 172 -16.24 -10.48 -13.82
CA ASP A 172 -16.86 -10.54 -12.49
C ASP A 172 -17.87 -11.70 -12.39
N GLY A 173 -18.40 -11.93 -11.18
CA GLY A 173 -19.40 -12.98 -10.93
C GLY A 173 -20.74 -12.78 -11.66
N ASP A 174 -21.02 -11.58 -12.17
CA ASP A 174 -22.19 -11.27 -13.01
C ASP A 174 -21.91 -11.47 -14.51
N GLY A 175 -20.66 -11.77 -14.88
CA GLY A 175 -20.21 -11.99 -16.25
C GLY A 175 -19.76 -10.73 -16.99
N ASN A 176 -19.58 -9.59 -16.31
CA ASN A 176 -19.03 -8.39 -16.94
C ASN A 176 -17.51 -8.54 -17.12
N LEU A 177 -17.00 -8.21 -18.31
CA LEU A 177 -15.58 -8.27 -18.60
C LEU A 177 -14.79 -7.27 -17.74
N LYS A 178 -13.76 -7.74 -17.05
CA LYS A 178 -12.81 -6.94 -16.27
C LYS A 178 -11.54 -6.66 -17.07
N ALA A 179 -10.94 -7.69 -17.67
CA ALA A 179 -9.71 -7.56 -18.44
C ALA A 179 -9.48 -8.74 -19.38
N THR A 180 -8.55 -8.55 -20.32
CA THR A 180 -8.07 -9.59 -21.22
C THR A 180 -6.55 -9.53 -21.40
N ALA A 181 -5.93 -10.66 -21.73
CA ALA A 181 -4.52 -10.73 -22.10
C ALA A 181 -4.31 -11.66 -23.31
N GLU A 182 -3.26 -11.40 -24.10
CA GLU A 182 -2.83 -12.23 -25.23
C GLU A 182 -1.33 -12.50 -25.11
N LEU A 183 -0.93 -13.76 -24.99
CA LEU A 183 0.43 -14.19 -24.70
C LEU A 183 0.88 -15.30 -25.65
N VAL A 184 2.16 -15.67 -25.55
CA VAL A 184 2.71 -16.85 -26.22
C VAL A 184 3.33 -17.77 -25.18
N THR A 185 3.08 -19.07 -25.29
CA THR A 185 3.71 -20.05 -24.41
C THR A 185 5.19 -20.20 -24.75
N GLU A 186 6.05 -20.13 -23.74
CA GLU A 186 7.49 -20.14 -23.90
C GLU A 186 8.19 -20.72 -22.67
N PRO A 187 9.46 -21.15 -22.79
CA PRO A 187 10.26 -21.52 -21.63
C PRO A 187 10.43 -20.34 -20.65
N LYS A 188 10.26 -20.58 -19.36
CA LYS A 188 10.52 -19.60 -18.30
C LYS A 188 11.70 -20.02 -17.42
N ASP A 189 12.67 -19.12 -17.27
CA ASP A 189 13.89 -19.39 -16.49
C ASP A 189 13.59 -19.69 -15.01
N PHE A 190 12.62 -18.96 -14.42
CA PHE A 190 12.19 -19.15 -13.03
C PHE A 190 11.39 -20.43 -12.79
N TRP A 191 10.96 -21.13 -13.85
CA TRP A 191 10.42 -22.50 -13.77
C TRP A 191 11.47 -23.56 -14.14
N GLY A 192 12.76 -23.24 -14.09
CA GLY A 192 13.82 -24.18 -14.46
C GLY A 192 13.81 -24.56 -15.95
N GLY A 193 13.20 -23.74 -16.81
CA GLY A 193 13.09 -23.97 -18.25
C GLY A 193 11.82 -24.69 -18.71
N GLU A 194 10.90 -25.01 -17.79
CA GLU A 194 9.56 -25.48 -18.15
C GLU A 194 8.81 -24.44 -19.00
N THR A 195 7.88 -24.92 -19.83
CA THR A 195 7.18 -24.09 -20.81
C THR A 195 5.75 -23.77 -20.38
N GLY A 196 5.29 -22.57 -20.72
CA GLY A 196 3.92 -22.14 -20.44
C GLY A 196 3.76 -20.63 -20.59
N PHE A 197 2.75 -20.07 -19.97
CA PHE A 197 2.55 -18.62 -19.90
C PHE A 197 2.25 -18.21 -18.45
N GLN A 198 2.63 -16.99 -18.10
CA GLN A 198 2.20 -16.30 -16.88
C GLN A 198 1.97 -14.85 -17.25
N THR A 199 0.83 -14.30 -16.88
CA THR A 199 0.51 -12.89 -17.10
C THR A 199 1.37 -12.00 -16.22
N GLN A 200 1.87 -10.90 -16.78
CA GLN A 200 2.51 -9.82 -16.08
C GLN A 200 1.57 -8.61 -16.01
N TRP A 201 1.88 -7.67 -15.11
CA TRP A 201 1.12 -6.42 -14.94
C TRP A 201 0.89 -5.66 -16.25
N SER A 202 1.84 -5.68 -17.19
CA SER A 202 1.74 -4.98 -18.47
C SER A 202 0.96 -5.70 -19.58
N ASP A 203 0.57 -6.97 -19.37
CA ASP A 203 -0.09 -7.78 -20.40
C ASP A 203 -1.59 -7.50 -20.50
N TRP A 204 -2.14 -6.86 -19.47
CA TRP A 204 -3.58 -6.68 -19.31
C TRP A 204 -4.13 -5.49 -20.10
N ILE A 205 -5.26 -5.75 -20.74
CA ILE A 205 -6.04 -4.81 -21.53
C ILE A 205 -7.44 -4.67 -20.90
N ASP A 206 -7.87 -3.43 -20.67
CA ASP A 206 -9.18 -3.10 -20.14
C ASP A 206 -10.32 -3.40 -21.17
N PRO A 207 -11.60 -3.34 -20.77
CA PRO A 207 -12.72 -3.61 -21.68
C PRO A 207 -12.85 -2.61 -22.84
N ASP A 208 -12.23 -1.43 -22.73
CA ASP A 208 -12.20 -0.39 -23.77
C ASP A 208 -11.02 -0.58 -24.75
N GLY A 209 -10.15 -1.57 -24.51
CA GLY A 209 -9.02 -1.90 -25.36
C GLY A 209 -7.71 -1.16 -25.03
N ASN A 210 -7.61 -0.54 -23.86
CA ASN A 210 -6.40 0.17 -23.42
C ASN A 210 -5.54 -0.71 -22.51
N SER A 211 -4.22 -0.52 -22.56
CA SER A 211 -3.31 -1.13 -21.57
C SER A 211 -3.61 -0.62 -20.17
N MET A 212 -3.59 -1.53 -19.20
CA MET A 212 -3.80 -1.20 -17.79
C MET A 212 -2.49 -0.82 -17.10
N ASP A 213 -2.55 0.14 -16.17
CA ASP A 213 -1.39 0.54 -15.36
C ASP A 213 -1.11 -0.46 -14.22
N ASN A 214 -2.14 -1.22 -13.82
CA ASN A 214 -2.07 -2.27 -12.80
C ASN A 214 -2.79 -3.53 -13.33
N PRO A 215 -2.48 -4.72 -12.81
CA PRO A 215 -3.28 -5.91 -13.04
C PRO A 215 -4.78 -5.69 -12.73
N PRO A 216 -5.69 -6.45 -13.34
CA PRO A 216 -7.08 -6.48 -12.93
C PRO A 216 -7.15 -7.05 -11.51
N ASP A 217 -7.91 -6.39 -10.66
CA ASP A 217 -8.24 -6.88 -9.32
C ASP A 217 -9.06 -8.17 -9.44
N ILE A 218 -8.47 -9.36 -9.29
CA ILE A 218 -9.16 -10.65 -9.33
C ILE A 218 -9.72 -10.93 -7.95
N GLN A 219 -11.01 -11.20 -7.87
CA GLN A 219 -11.72 -11.36 -6.60
C GLN A 219 -12.39 -12.74 -6.51
N PRO A 220 -12.70 -13.22 -5.29
CA PRO A 220 -13.57 -14.39 -5.14
C PRO A 220 -14.85 -14.25 -5.96
N PHE A 221 -15.27 -15.37 -6.54
CA PHE A 221 -16.42 -15.54 -7.44
C PHE A 221 -16.28 -14.97 -8.86
N ASP A 222 -15.17 -14.30 -9.19
CA ASP A 222 -14.81 -13.99 -10.56
C ASP A 222 -14.62 -15.26 -11.39
N TRP A 223 -14.64 -15.11 -12.72
CA TRP A 223 -14.32 -16.17 -13.66
C TRP A 223 -13.08 -15.84 -14.48
N VAL A 224 -12.22 -16.84 -14.67
CA VAL A 224 -11.07 -16.77 -15.57
C VAL A 224 -11.27 -17.80 -16.69
N TYR A 225 -11.11 -17.34 -17.92
CA TYR A 225 -11.23 -18.14 -19.13
C TYR A 225 -9.91 -18.13 -19.88
N GLY A 226 -9.49 -19.29 -20.39
CA GLY A 226 -8.28 -19.46 -21.19
C GLY A 226 -8.56 -20.18 -22.49
N TRP A 227 -7.94 -19.73 -23.59
CA TRP A 227 -7.96 -20.40 -24.89
C TRP A 227 -6.56 -20.46 -25.48
N VAL A 228 -6.29 -21.55 -26.20
CA VAL A 228 -5.04 -21.76 -26.93
C VAL A 228 -5.34 -21.93 -28.42
N ASP A 229 -4.44 -21.46 -29.28
CA ASP A 229 -4.56 -21.54 -30.74
C ASP A 229 -4.69 -22.97 -31.31
N ASN A 230 -4.38 -24.01 -30.53
CA ASN A 230 -4.57 -25.41 -30.90
C ASN A 230 -5.97 -25.96 -30.54
N GLY A 231 -6.80 -25.15 -29.87
CA GLY A 231 -8.18 -25.48 -29.50
C GLY A 231 -8.35 -25.90 -28.04
N ALA A 232 -7.28 -25.98 -27.23
CA ALA A 232 -7.46 -26.16 -25.80
C ALA A 232 -8.14 -24.94 -25.19
N SER A 233 -9.01 -25.20 -24.22
CA SER A 233 -9.64 -24.17 -23.41
C SER A 233 -9.88 -24.68 -22.00
N ALA A 234 -9.97 -23.74 -21.08
CA ALA A 234 -10.34 -24.00 -19.70
C ALA A 234 -11.05 -22.78 -19.12
N GLN A 235 -11.82 -23.00 -18.08
CA GLN A 235 -12.43 -21.95 -17.29
C GLN A 235 -12.37 -22.35 -15.82
N VAL A 236 -12.21 -21.38 -14.94
CA VAL A 236 -12.20 -21.58 -13.50
C VAL A 236 -12.96 -20.44 -12.83
N GLN A 237 -13.82 -20.80 -11.87
CA GLN A 237 -14.42 -19.83 -10.95
C GLN A 237 -13.54 -19.72 -9.70
N ILE A 238 -13.28 -18.50 -9.24
CA ILE A 238 -12.39 -18.26 -8.11
C ILE A 238 -13.13 -18.52 -6.80
N GLY A 239 -12.68 -19.51 -6.03
CA GLY A 239 -13.15 -19.76 -4.67
C GLY A 239 -12.55 -18.76 -3.68
N ASP A 240 -13.26 -18.46 -2.60
CA ASP A 240 -12.75 -17.62 -1.53
C ASP A 240 -11.87 -18.44 -0.58
N ILE A 241 -10.60 -18.07 -0.45
CA ILE A 241 -9.62 -18.67 0.45
C ILE A 241 -9.37 -17.68 1.59
N SER A 242 -9.89 -18.00 2.77
CA SER A 242 -9.64 -17.26 4.00
C SER A 242 -8.41 -17.83 4.70
N GLY A 243 -7.73 -17.03 5.53
CA GLY A 243 -6.72 -17.59 6.42
C GLY A 243 -6.24 -16.60 7.47
N THR A 244 -5.81 -17.14 8.59
CA THR A 244 -5.34 -16.43 9.77
C THR A 244 -4.02 -17.05 10.20
N ILE A 245 -2.98 -16.23 10.28
CA ILE A 245 -1.62 -16.67 10.57
C ILE A 245 -1.33 -16.41 12.05
N ASP A 246 -0.85 -17.43 12.73
CA ASP A 246 -0.29 -17.35 14.07
C ASP A 246 1.24 -17.32 13.95
N LEU A 247 1.82 -16.14 14.20
CA LEU A 247 3.26 -15.90 14.15
C LEU A 247 4.05 -16.63 15.26
N ASN A 248 3.41 -17.00 16.38
CA ASN A 248 4.07 -17.74 17.46
C ASN A 248 4.13 -19.24 17.15
N ALA A 249 3.11 -19.74 16.46
CA ALA A 249 3.01 -21.15 16.08
C ALA A 249 3.57 -21.45 14.67
N ASP A 250 4.00 -20.42 13.93
CA ASP A 250 4.43 -20.51 12.54
C ASP A 250 3.42 -21.30 11.69
N SER A 251 2.14 -20.94 11.82
CA SER A 251 1.03 -21.70 11.24
C SER A 251 -0.07 -20.83 10.67
N ILE A 252 -0.83 -21.38 9.73
CA ILE A 252 -2.02 -20.77 9.15
C ILE A 252 -3.20 -21.74 9.28
N GLU A 253 -4.36 -21.19 9.64
CA GLU A 253 -5.67 -21.87 9.64
C GLU A 253 -6.67 -21.03 8.86
N GLY A 254 -7.54 -21.67 8.08
CA GLY A 254 -8.49 -20.98 7.22
C GLY A 254 -9.52 -21.92 6.60
N THR A 255 -10.30 -21.40 5.66
CA THR A 255 -11.35 -22.15 4.95
C THR A 255 -11.27 -21.88 3.46
N VAL A 256 -11.75 -22.83 2.65
CA VAL A 256 -12.01 -22.64 1.22
C VAL A 256 -13.52 -22.63 0.99
N ASN A 257 -14.04 -21.63 0.29
CA ASN A 257 -15.44 -21.53 -0.11
C ASN A 257 -15.55 -21.54 -1.64
N ALA A 258 -15.75 -22.74 -2.18
CA ALA A 258 -15.99 -23.01 -3.60
C ALA A 258 -17.16 -24.01 -3.72
N PRO A 259 -18.40 -23.59 -3.38
CA PRO A 259 -19.53 -24.48 -3.10
C PRO A 259 -20.08 -25.21 -4.33
N TRP A 260 -19.53 -24.93 -5.52
CA TRP A 260 -19.80 -25.67 -6.75
C TRP A 260 -19.06 -27.01 -6.82
N PHE A 261 -18.06 -27.24 -5.97
CA PHE A 261 -17.43 -28.54 -5.79
C PHE A 261 -18.12 -29.29 -4.64
N SER A 262 -18.54 -30.52 -4.89
CA SER A 262 -19.20 -31.38 -3.89
C SER A 262 -18.25 -32.35 -3.19
N ASP A 263 -17.06 -32.53 -3.74
CA ASP A 263 -16.01 -33.41 -3.22
C ASP A 263 -14.94 -32.57 -2.51
N GLU A 264 -14.15 -33.22 -1.66
CA GLU A 264 -13.01 -32.59 -0.99
C GLU A 264 -11.97 -32.11 -2.03
N VAL A 265 -11.34 -30.97 -1.74
CA VAL A 265 -10.24 -30.40 -2.53
C VAL A 265 -8.94 -30.51 -1.74
N GLU A 266 -7.83 -30.75 -2.45
CA GLU A 266 -6.50 -30.68 -1.85
C GLU A 266 -6.13 -29.20 -1.70
N VAL A 267 -5.73 -28.82 -0.48
CA VAL A 267 -5.20 -27.50 -0.15
C VAL A 267 -3.70 -27.61 -0.05
N ASP A 268 -2.97 -26.72 -0.71
CA ASP A 268 -1.53 -26.58 -0.63
C ASP A 268 -1.17 -25.24 0.02
N CYS A 269 -0.33 -25.27 1.05
CA CYS A 269 0.18 -24.08 1.70
C CYS A 269 1.65 -23.89 1.34
N HIS A 270 1.97 -22.67 0.94
CA HIS A 270 3.19 -22.27 0.28
C HIS A 270 3.99 -21.29 1.14
N SER A 271 5.31 -21.51 1.22
CA SER A 271 6.23 -20.66 1.99
C SER A 271 6.81 -19.51 1.16
N TRP A 272 5.98 -18.79 0.41
CA TRP A 272 6.41 -17.79 -0.59
C TRP A 272 7.29 -16.67 -0.01
N GLY A 273 7.00 -16.23 1.21
CA GLY A 273 7.76 -15.20 1.91
C GLY A 273 8.99 -15.70 2.67
N ALA A 274 9.24 -17.02 2.70
CA ALA A 274 10.35 -17.59 3.45
C ALA A 274 11.71 -17.22 2.84
N PRO A 275 12.74 -16.90 3.65
CA PRO A 275 14.08 -16.59 3.15
C PRO A 275 14.87 -17.86 2.76
N LEU A 276 14.25 -18.76 1.99
CA LEU A 276 14.76 -20.07 1.61
C LEU A 276 14.96 -20.15 0.08
N LEU A 277 15.90 -20.99 -0.36
CA LEU A 277 16.14 -21.23 -1.79
C LEU A 277 15.11 -22.18 -2.40
N GLU A 278 14.55 -23.07 -1.59
CA GLU A 278 13.53 -24.03 -1.97
C GLU A 278 12.32 -23.83 -1.08
N GLU A 279 11.15 -23.92 -1.69
CA GLU A 279 9.87 -23.80 -1.02
C GLU A 279 9.56 -25.02 -0.16
N ILE A 280 8.94 -24.79 1.00
CA ILE A 280 8.42 -25.83 1.89
C ILE A 280 6.90 -25.87 1.75
N LEU A 281 6.40 -26.88 1.05
CA LEU A 281 4.96 -27.10 0.86
C LEU A 281 4.36 -27.90 2.01
N LYS A 282 3.17 -27.48 2.44
CA LYS A 282 2.27 -28.25 3.32
C LYS A 282 0.98 -28.54 2.59
N TYR A 283 0.29 -29.59 3.01
CA TYR A 283 -0.93 -30.04 2.36
C TYR A 283 -1.99 -30.36 3.40
N ASP A 284 -3.23 -30.10 3.04
CA ASP A 284 -4.42 -30.54 3.76
C ASP A 284 -5.53 -30.91 2.76
N THR A 285 -6.68 -31.36 3.23
CA THR A 285 -7.83 -31.68 2.40
C THR A 285 -9.11 -31.27 3.12
N VAL A 286 -9.94 -30.47 2.44
CA VAL A 286 -11.16 -29.91 3.04
C VAL A 286 -12.34 -30.02 2.08
N LEU A 287 -13.55 -30.06 2.63
CA LEU A 287 -14.74 -29.75 1.86
C LEU A 287 -14.79 -28.23 1.61
N PRO A 288 -14.86 -27.74 0.36
CA PRO A 288 -14.78 -26.31 0.09
C PRO A 288 -16.14 -25.60 0.29
N ASP A 289 -16.73 -25.74 1.48
CA ASP A 289 -18.03 -25.18 1.86
C ASP A 289 -17.95 -23.87 2.67
N GLY A 290 -16.74 -23.38 2.93
CA GLY A 290 -16.48 -22.22 3.76
C GLY A 290 -16.61 -22.48 5.27
N GLU A 291 -16.81 -23.72 5.70
CA GLU A 291 -16.88 -24.11 7.12
C GLU A 291 -15.78 -25.10 7.51
N ASP A 292 -15.42 -26.04 6.63
CA ASP A 292 -14.34 -27.00 6.89
C ASP A 292 -12.97 -26.32 6.82
N THR A 293 -12.18 -26.48 7.88
CA THR A 293 -10.96 -25.71 8.11
C THR A 293 -9.72 -26.49 7.69
N TYR A 294 -8.84 -25.86 6.90
CA TYR A 294 -7.50 -26.38 6.63
C TYR A 294 -6.51 -25.84 7.67
N SER A 295 -5.44 -26.58 7.95
CA SER A 295 -4.37 -26.13 8.84
C SER A 295 -2.98 -26.56 8.36
N CYS A 296 -2.07 -25.59 8.27
CA CYS A 296 -0.68 -25.79 7.86
C CYS A 296 0.27 -25.16 8.88
N SER A 297 1.37 -25.84 9.22
CA SER A 297 2.39 -25.33 10.14
C SER A 297 3.79 -25.61 9.62
N TRP A 298 4.66 -24.62 9.76
CA TRP A 298 6.10 -24.65 9.50
C TRP A 298 6.91 -24.47 10.79
N ALA A 299 6.33 -24.79 11.95
CA ALA A 299 7.04 -24.77 13.21
C ALA A 299 8.39 -25.51 13.09
N ASP A 300 9.45 -24.89 13.61
CA ASP A 300 10.85 -25.34 13.50
C ASP A 300 11.48 -25.33 12.08
N GLU A 301 10.73 -24.97 11.03
CA GLU A 301 11.19 -24.95 9.63
C GLU A 301 11.28 -23.53 9.05
N TRP A 302 10.27 -22.70 9.31
CA TRP A 302 10.21 -21.30 8.89
C TRP A 302 9.55 -20.47 9.99
N ASN A 303 10.32 -19.53 10.55
CA ASN A 303 9.82 -18.50 11.45
C ASN A 303 9.14 -17.41 10.61
N ILE A 304 7.81 -17.42 10.57
CA ILE A 304 7.03 -16.46 9.79
C ILE A 304 7.19 -15.09 10.43
N GLN A 305 7.47 -14.07 9.61
CA GLN A 305 7.55 -12.69 10.05
C GLN A 305 6.38 -11.89 9.48
N PRO A 306 5.98 -10.79 10.14
CA PRO A 306 5.00 -9.88 9.57
C PRO A 306 5.39 -9.46 8.15
N TYR A 307 4.38 -9.29 7.30
CA TYR A 307 4.51 -8.94 5.89
C TYR A 307 5.15 -9.99 4.97
N GLN A 308 5.37 -11.22 5.44
CA GLN A 308 5.82 -12.32 4.58
C GLN A 308 4.65 -13.11 4.01
N ASP A 309 4.56 -13.20 2.69
CA ASP A 309 3.48 -13.93 2.01
C ASP A 309 3.45 -15.40 2.42
N VAL A 310 2.28 -15.86 2.88
CA VAL A 310 1.92 -17.27 2.92
C VAL A 310 0.95 -17.52 1.77
N GLY A 311 1.35 -18.32 0.80
CA GLY A 311 0.45 -18.71 -0.27
C GLY A 311 -0.46 -19.84 0.19
N VAL A 312 -1.73 -19.81 -0.19
CA VAL A 312 -2.64 -20.94 -0.01
C VAL A 312 -3.36 -21.17 -1.32
N GLY A 313 -3.23 -22.38 -1.87
CA GLY A 313 -3.92 -22.82 -3.07
C GLY A 313 -4.84 -24.00 -2.80
N TYR A 314 -5.83 -24.18 -3.68
CA TYR A 314 -6.58 -25.44 -3.77
C TYR A 314 -6.62 -25.93 -5.21
N SER A 315 -6.61 -27.25 -5.37
CA SER A 315 -6.75 -27.92 -6.67
C SER A 315 -8.17 -28.47 -6.85
N GLY A 316 -8.88 -27.96 -7.85
CA GLY A 316 -10.24 -28.42 -8.18
C GLY A 316 -10.25 -29.72 -8.99
N PRO A 317 -11.33 -30.51 -8.94
CA PRO A 317 -11.51 -31.70 -9.78
C PRO A 317 -11.60 -31.38 -11.29
N ASP A 318 -11.75 -30.11 -11.64
CA ASP A 318 -11.67 -29.57 -12.99
C ASP A 318 -10.22 -29.45 -13.53
N GLY A 319 -9.22 -29.72 -12.69
CA GLY A 319 -7.80 -29.67 -13.04
C GLY A 319 -7.19 -28.27 -12.98
N ASN A 320 -7.93 -27.29 -12.47
CA ASN A 320 -7.44 -25.93 -12.24
C ASN A 320 -6.97 -25.76 -10.79
N TRP A 321 -6.13 -24.75 -10.58
CA TRP A 321 -5.60 -24.39 -9.27
C TRP A 321 -5.88 -22.91 -9.00
N VAL A 322 -6.40 -22.60 -7.83
CA VAL A 322 -6.72 -21.23 -7.41
C VAL A 322 -5.99 -20.97 -6.10
N ALA A 323 -5.34 -19.83 -5.99
CA ALA A 323 -4.58 -19.47 -4.81
C ALA A 323 -4.73 -18.01 -4.39
N ASN A 324 -4.45 -17.77 -3.12
CA ASN A 324 -4.39 -16.47 -2.49
C ASN A 324 -3.02 -16.27 -1.83
N ALA A 325 -2.58 -15.02 -1.74
CA ALA A 325 -1.43 -14.60 -0.95
C ALA A 325 -1.94 -13.95 0.34
N ILE A 326 -1.67 -14.59 1.48
CA ILE A 326 -2.12 -14.12 2.79
C ILE A 326 -0.92 -13.53 3.52
N ILE A 327 -1.05 -12.27 3.91
CA ILE A 327 0.02 -11.51 4.54
C ILE A 327 -0.28 -11.40 6.04
N PRO A 328 0.61 -11.89 6.93
CA PRO A 328 0.43 -11.72 8.37
C PRO A 328 0.63 -10.25 8.72
N PRO A 329 -0.28 -9.64 9.49
CA PRO A 329 -0.17 -8.23 9.84
C PRO A 329 0.89 -8.00 10.93
N ASN A 330 1.25 -6.72 11.16
CA ASN A 330 2.04 -6.32 12.32
C ASN A 330 1.24 -5.36 13.21
N PRO A 331 0.33 -5.88 14.06
CA PRO A 331 -0.56 -5.03 14.83
C PRO A 331 0.19 -4.06 15.75
N ARG A 332 -0.32 -2.82 15.82
CA ARG A 332 0.29 -1.74 16.62
C ARG A 332 -0.72 -1.02 17.49
N ILE A 333 -0.26 -0.56 18.63
CA ILE A 333 -0.96 0.35 19.54
C ILE A 333 -0.20 1.68 19.59
N VAL A 334 -0.91 2.79 19.45
CA VAL A 334 -0.37 4.12 19.79
C VAL A 334 -1.33 4.81 20.74
N ALA A 335 -0.80 5.34 21.84
CA ALA A 335 -1.62 5.90 22.92
C ALA A 335 -1.09 7.25 23.40
N SER A 336 -2.01 8.15 23.75
CA SER A 336 -1.72 9.46 24.31
C SER A 336 -2.34 9.56 25.70
N GLU A 337 -1.49 9.63 26.74
CA GLU A 337 -1.95 9.90 28.11
C GLU A 337 -2.53 11.32 28.24
N ALA A 338 -2.00 12.29 27.48
CA ALA A 338 -2.46 13.68 27.55
C ALA A 338 -3.80 13.88 26.82
N GLY A 339 -4.09 13.02 25.85
CA GLY A 339 -5.31 13.05 25.06
C GLY A 339 -6.39 12.08 25.53
N ASP A 340 -6.10 11.20 26.51
CA ASP A 340 -6.98 10.11 26.95
C ASP A 340 -7.46 9.20 25.81
N TRP A 341 -6.66 9.03 24.76
CA TRP A 341 -7.03 8.23 23.58
C TRP A 341 -5.93 7.24 23.23
N PHE A 342 -6.31 6.18 22.55
CA PHE A 342 -5.36 5.31 21.85
C PHE A 342 -5.98 4.83 20.54
N TRP A 343 -5.15 4.51 19.56
CA TRP A 343 -5.58 3.90 18.32
C TRP A 343 -4.77 2.64 18.03
N VAL A 344 -5.38 1.78 17.23
CA VAL A 344 -4.79 0.51 16.81
C VAL A 344 -4.89 0.35 15.30
N THR A 345 -3.94 -0.36 14.72
CA THR A 345 -3.91 -0.70 13.29
C THR A 345 -3.32 -2.09 13.11
N GLU A 346 -3.52 -2.69 11.93
CA GLU A 346 -2.93 -3.98 11.57
C GLU A 346 -3.37 -5.13 12.48
N PHE A 347 -4.60 -5.09 12.98
CA PHE A 347 -5.28 -6.26 13.54
C PHE A 347 -6.14 -6.91 12.46
N TYR A 348 -6.37 -8.23 12.56
CA TYR A 348 -7.31 -8.89 11.67
C TYR A 348 -8.71 -8.23 11.77
N PRO A 349 -9.40 -8.00 10.64
CA PRO A 349 -10.73 -7.39 10.64
C PRO A 349 -11.72 -8.17 11.51
N GLY A 350 -12.54 -7.46 12.27
CA GLY A 350 -13.49 -8.05 13.21
C GLY A 350 -13.54 -7.32 14.56
N LEU A 351 -14.10 -7.98 15.57
CA LEU A 351 -14.21 -7.42 16.91
C LEU A 351 -12.91 -7.60 17.70
N LEU A 352 -12.30 -6.48 18.08
CA LEU A 352 -11.16 -6.41 18.99
C LEU A 352 -11.63 -6.41 20.44
N ASP A 353 -11.01 -7.23 21.28
CA ASP A 353 -11.16 -7.22 22.73
C ASP A 353 -10.13 -6.24 23.33
N LEU A 354 -10.62 -5.24 24.07
CA LEU A 354 -9.83 -4.12 24.61
C LEU A 354 -9.85 -4.12 26.13
N PHE A 355 -8.70 -3.96 26.77
CA PHE A 355 -8.56 -3.90 28.23
C PHE A 355 -7.61 -2.79 28.66
N ILE A 356 -7.96 -2.09 29.74
CA ILE A 356 -7.13 -1.07 30.39
C ILE A 356 -6.95 -1.49 31.85
N TYR A 357 -5.71 -1.72 32.25
CA TYR A 357 -5.32 -2.08 33.61
C TYR A 357 -4.60 -0.93 34.31
N GLU A 358 -4.66 -0.94 35.64
CA GLU A 358 -3.96 0.04 36.50
C GLU A 358 -2.44 0.00 36.30
N SER A 359 -1.87 -1.19 36.12
CA SER A 359 -0.46 -1.42 35.79
C SER A 359 -0.25 -2.74 35.04
N ALA A 360 0.97 -3.00 34.58
CA ALA A 360 1.38 -4.27 33.98
C ALA A 360 1.70 -5.37 35.02
N ASP A 361 1.51 -5.11 36.31
CA ASP A 361 1.79 -6.10 37.35
C ASP A 361 0.81 -7.28 37.29
N GLU A 362 1.29 -8.48 37.60
CA GLU A 362 0.45 -9.66 37.65
C GLU A 362 -0.68 -9.49 38.67
N GLY A 363 -1.94 -9.55 38.21
CA GLY A 363 -3.12 -9.35 39.04
C GLY A 363 -3.50 -7.89 39.29
N ALA A 364 -2.95 -6.95 38.52
CA ALA A 364 -3.37 -5.55 38.53
C ALA A 364 -4.87 -5.36 38.31
N THR A 365 -5.41 -4.29 38.86
CA THR A 365 -6.84 -3.96 38.76
C THR A 365 -7.22 -3.67 37.31
N LEU A 366 -8.24 -4.36 36.78
CA LEU A 366 -8.86 -3.99 35.52
C LEU A 366 -9.68 -2.70 35.73
N LEU A 367 -9.31 -1.63 35.04
CA LEU A 367 -9.99 -0.34 35.08
C LEU A 367 -11.18 -0.31 34.11
N TRP A 368 -10.98 -0.83 32.90
CA TRP A 368 -12.01 -0.86 31.86
C TRP A 368 -11.80 -2.02 30.88
N SER A 369 -12.89 -2.49 30.30
CA SER A 369 -12.88 -3.46 29.20
C SER A 369 -14.00 -3.13 28.21
N GLY A 370 -13.75 -3.30 26.92
CA GLY A 370 -14.72 -3.08 25.87
C GLY A 370 -14.36 -3.81 24.58
N GLN A 371 -15.15 -3.56 23.53
CA GLN A 371 -14.90 -4.09 22.20
C GLN A 371 -15.05 -2.99 21.16
N GLN A 372 -14.25 -3.05 20.10
CA GLN A 372 -14.35 -2.19 18.92
C GLN A 372 -14.20 -3.00 17.64
N GLU A 373 -14.85 -2.57 16.57
CA GLU A 373 -14.78 -3.25 15.27
C GLU A 373 -13.66 -2.64 14.42
N ALA A 374 -12.68 -3.46 14.03
CA ALA A 374 -11.71 -3.15 13.00
C ALA A 374 -12.28 -3.53 11.64
N ILE A 375 -12.42 -2.57 10.73
CA ILE A 375 -13.13 -2.75 9.45
C ILE A 375 -12.23 -3.44 8.42
N ASP A 376 -10.97 -3.03 8.35
CA ASP A 376 -9.98 -3.55 7.42
C ASP A 376 -8.60 -3.59 8.08
N LEU A 377 -7.69 -4.38 7.50
CA LEU A 377 -6.38 -4.68 8.07
C LEU A 377 -5.50 -3.44 8.21
N TRP A 378 -5.62 -2.47 7.30
CA TRP A 378 -4.73 -1.31 7.24
C TRP A 378 -5.34 -0.06 7.88
N GLY A 379 -6.61 -0.14 8.26
CA GLY A 379 -7.38 0.92 8.87
C GLY A 379 -6.97 1.16 10.32
N ILE A 380 -7.09 2.43 10.72
CA ILE A 380 -6.89 2.84 12.11
C ILE A 380 -8.23 2.79 12.83
N THR A 381 -8.27 2.05 13.93
CA THR A 381 -9.41 2.06 14.87
C THR A 381 -9.04 2.95 16.05
N VAL A 382 -9.72 4.08 16.20
CA VAL A 382 -9.48 5.05 17.28
C VAL A 382 -10.41 4.78 18.45
N ILE A 383 -9.84 4.70 19.65
CA ILE A 383 -10.54 4.61 20.92
C ILE A 383 -10.45 5.98 21.58
N GLU A 384 -11.55 6.74 21.44
CA GLU A 384 -11.69 8.09 21.98
C GLU A 384 -11.97 8.08 23.50
N PRO A 385 -11.71 9.18 24.22
CA PRO A 385 -11.89 9.25 25.68
C PRO A 385 -13.31 8.89 26.14
N ASN A 386 -14.32 9.27 25.34
CA ASN A 386 -15.73 9.00 25.62
C ASN A 386 -16.14 7.53 25.40
N VAL A 387 -15.23 6.67 24.93
CA VAL A 387 -15.45 5.23 24.80
C VAL A 387 -15.19 4.52 26.13
N HIS A 388 -14.17 4.94 26.88
CA HIS A 388 -13.79 4.34 28.16
C HIS A 388 -14.09 5.20 29.39
N ASP A 389 -14.28 6.51 29.24
CA ASP A 389 -14.51 7.48 30.32
C ASP A 389 -13.44 7.40 31.44
N LEU A 390 -12.18 7.17 31.06
CA LEU A 390 -11.01 7.12 31.95
C LEU A 390 -10.04 8.26 31.63
N ASP A 391 -9.40 8.78 32.68
CA ASP A 391 -8.22 9.65 32.62
C ASP A 391 -6.99 8.74 32.60
N LEU A 392 -6.33 8.64 31.44
CA LEU A 392 -5.19 7.77 31.22
C LEU A 392 -3.95 8.39 31.87
N VAL A 393 -3.24 7.60 32.66
CA VAL A 393 -2.07 8.08 33.40
C VAL A 393 -0.84 7.22 33.13
N PRO A 394 0.38 7.78 33.28
CA PRO A 394 1.59 6.99 33.16
C PRO A 394 1.55 5.76 34.06
N GLY A 395 1.89 4.60 33.50
CA GLY A 395 1.85 3.31 34.15
C GLY A 395 0.60 2.47 33.86
N ASN A 396 -0.49 3.05 33.35
CA ASN A 396 -1.62 2.25 32.85
C ASN A 396 -1.15 1.29 31.76
N TYR A 397 -1.80 0.12 31.70
CA TYR A 397 -1.41 -0.95 30.80
C TYR A 397 -2.57 -1.31 29.87
N LEU A 398 -2.37 -1.06 28.58
CA LEU A 398 -3.32 -1.34 27.52
C LEU A 398 -3.08 -2.75 26.98
N VAL A 399 -4.14 -3.50 26.74
CA VAL A 399 -4.07 -4.80 26.06
C VAL A 399 -5.16 -4.87 25.01
N VAL A 400 -4.78 -5.23 23.78
CA VAL A 400 -5.68 -5.36 22.63
C VAL A 400 -5.48 -6.72 21.99
N SER A 401 -6.59 -7.40 21.65
CA SER A 401 -6.54 -8.70 20.99
C SER A 401 -7.63 -8.86 19.93
N ASP A 402 -7.27 -9.44 18.79
CA ASP A 402 -8.22 -9.95 17.77
C ASP A 402 -8.46 -11.47 17.95
N ARG A 403 -8.07 -12.03 19.10
CA ARG A 403 -8.05 -13.46 19.49
C ARG A 403 -6.93 -14.30 18.88
N VAL A 404 -6.19 -13.76 17.93
CA VAL A 404 -5.04 -14.42 17.28
C VAL A 404 -3.78 -13.71 17.72
N ASN A 405 -3.75 -12.41 17.48
CA ASN A 405 -2.76 -11.48 17.95
C ASN A 405 -3.19 -10.88 19.28
N GLN A 406 -2.18 -10.60 20.11
CA GLN A 406 -2.34 -9.80 21.31
C GLN A 406 -1.17 -8.84 21.41
N LYS A 407 -1.49 -7.55 21.55
CA LYS A 407 -0.52 -6.48 21.77
C LYS A 407 -0.79 -5.80 23.10
N SER A 408 0.24 -5.15 23.62
CA SER A 408 0.09 -4.43 24.87
C SER A 408 1.09 -3.32 25.03
N LEU A 409 0.66 -2.20 25.60
CA LEU A 409 1.47 -1.01 25.77
C LEU A 409 1.37 -0.50 27.21
N VAL A 410 2.51 -0.24 27.84
CA VAL A 410 2.56 0.50 29.12
C VAL A 410 2.66 1.98 28.81
N LEU A 411 1.75 2.78 29.37
CA LEU A 411 1.76 4.22 29.19
C LEU A 411 2.96 4.86 29.87
N GLN A 412 3.69 5.68 29.13
CA GLN A 412 4.88 6.38 29.57
C GLN A 412 4.69 7.90 29.46
N PRO A 413 5.27 8.67 30.40
CA PRO A 413 5.12 10.11 30.38
C PRO A 413 5.89 10.70 29.19
N ILE A 414 5.16 11.24 28.21
CA ILE A 414 5.72 11.89 27.04
C ILE A 414 4.91 13.16 26.73
N SER A 415 5.62 14.25 26.39
CA SER A 415 4.96 15.53 26.10
C SER A 415 5.77 16.34 25.11
N VAL A 416 5.06 17.10 24.28
CA VAL A 416 5.61 18.26 23.59
C VAL A 416 5.24 19.49 24.42
N THR A 417 6.23 20.30 24.76
CA THR A 417 6.03 21.54 25.51
C THR A 417 6.35 22.79 24.70
N VAL A 418 7.14 22.63 23.63
CA VAL A 418 7.56 23.69 22.72
C VAL A 418 7.23 23.27 21.30
N PHE A 419 6.57 24.16 20.56
CA PHE A 419 6.38 24.08 19.12
C PHE A 419 6.56 25.50 18.58
N ASP A 420 7.76 25.78 18.11
CA ASP A 420 8.26 27.11 17.76
C ASP A 420 8.48 27.20 16.25
N THR A 421 7.54 27.84 15.56
CA THR A 421 7.57 28.00 14.10
C THR A 421 8.56 29.05 13.61
N GLU A 422 9.10 29.90 14.49
CA GLU A 422 10.09 30.92 14.11
C GLU A 422 11.52 30.40 14.18
N ASN A 423 11.75 29.43 15.07
CA ASN A 423 13.04 28.76 15.23
C ASN A 423 13.08 27.33 14.71
N GLU A 424 11.93 26.83 14.26
CA GLU A 424 11.72 25.51 13.69
C GLU A 424 12.09 24.40 14.68
N ILE A 425 11.65 24.59 15.95
CA ILE A 425 11.99 23.73 17.09
C ILE A 425 10.75 23.09 17.68
N MET A 426 10.86 21.79 17.98
CA MET A 426 9.99 21.10 18.93
C MET A 426 10.79 20.65 20.14
N ALA A 427 10.25 20.75 21.35
CA ALA A 427 10.93 20.29 22.56
C ALA A 427 9.94 19.86 23.64
N GLY A 428 10.38 19.01 24.57
CA GLY A 428 9.51 18.45 25.59
C GLY A 428 10.21 17.53 26.56
N PHE A 429 9.42 16.64 27.17
CA PHE A 429 9.92 15.63 28.10
C PHE A 429 9.49 14.23 27.67
N ALA A 430 10.35 13.27 27.95
CA ALA A 430 10.14 11.84 27.75
C ALA A 430 10.90 11.08 28.86
N PRO A 431 10.74 9.75 29.00
CA PRO A 431 11.52 8.98 29.96
C PRO A 431 13.04 9.21 29.78
N PRO A 432 13.81 9.45 30.86
CA PRO A 432 15.24 9.78 30.72
C PRO A 432 16.03 8.73 29.93
N GLY A 433 16.75 9.19 28.91
CA GLY A 433 17.53 8.33 28.02
C GLY A 433 16.74 7.60 26.93
N SER A 434 15.43 7.83 26.80
CA SER A 434 14.63 7.23 25.73
C SER A 434 15.01 7.80 24.37
N GLU A 435 14.85 6.98 23.32
CA GLU A 435 14.82 7.47 21.95
C GLU A 435 13.46 8.14 21.69
N VAL A 436 13.50 9.37 21.17
CA VAL A 436 12.34 10.22 20.95
C VAL A 436 12.29 10.54 19.46
N TRP A 437 11.12 10.35 18.85
CA TRP A 437 10.87 10.64 17.45
C TRP A 437 9.88 11.79 17.34
N ALA A 438 10.39 13.00 17.08
CA ALA A 438 9.54 14.17 16.84
C ALA A 438 9.11 14.19 15.37
N ALA A 439 7.81 14.32 15.12
CA ALA A 439 7.22 14.43 13.80
C ALA A 439 6.52 15.78 13.64
N ALA A 440 6.87 16.50 12.57
CA ALA A 440 6.24 17.77 12.23
C ALA A 440 5.80 17.78 10.77
N GLY A 441 4.58 18.22 10.50
CA GLY A 441 4.06 18.33 9.14
C GLY A 441 2.54 18.43 9.08
N PRO A 442 1.98 18.58 7.88
CA PRO A 442 0.53 18.54 7.67
C PRO A 442 -0.05 17.14 7.90
N GLN A 443 -1.38 17.01 7.84
CA GLN A 443 -2.07 15.73 8.00
C GLN A 443 -1.54 14.62 7.08
N ASP A 444 -1.25 14.96 5.83
CA ASP A 444 -0.94 13.98 4.79
C ASP A 444 0.50 13.43 4.85
N TRP A 445 1.42 14.14 5.50
CA TRP A 445 2.82 13.72 5.63
C TRP A 445 3.54 14.50 6.74
N GLN A 446 4.53 13.88 7.38
CA GLN A 446 5.35 14.53 8.41
C GLN A 446 6.83 14.25 8.18
N GLU A 447 7.67 15.27 8.38
CA GLU A 447 9.11 15.08 8.56
C GLU A 447 9.40 14.58 9.97
N ARG A 448 10.45 13.76 10.11
CA ARG A 448 10.78 13.15 11.40
C ARG A 448 12.24 13.37 11.77
N LEU A 449 12.47 13.67 13.05
CA LEU A 449 13.79 13.72 13.66
C LEU A 449 13.83 12.80 14.88
N MET A 450 14.89 12.02 14.97
CA MET A 450 15.19 11.22 16.15
C MET A 450 16.19 11.97 17.04
N MET A 451 15.93 11.96 18.33
CA MET A 451 16.84 12.44 19.37
C MET A 451 16.79 11.55 20.60
N THR A 452 17.79 11.65 21.47
CA THR A 452 17.78 10.98 22.78
C THR A 452 17.39 11.97 23.85
N ALA A 453 16.40 11.62 24.68
CA ALA A 453 16.04 12.41 25.85
C ALA A 453 17.20 12.44 26.85
N ASP A 454 17.43 13.59 27.49
CA ASP A 454 18.51 13.75 28.44
C ASP A 454 18.42 12.72 29.58
N SER A 455 19.54 12.06 29.85
CA SER A 455 19.59 10.93 30.80
C SER A 455 19.30 11.30 32.27
N ALA A 456 19.36 12.59 32.63
CA ALA A 456 19.09 13.04 33.99
C ALA A 456 17.71 13.71 34.12
N THR A 457 17.26 14.40 33.08
CA THR A 457 16.10 15.28 33.12
C THR A 457 14.94 14.82 32.24
N GLY A 458 15.18 13.95 31.26
CA GLY A 458 14.18 13.54 30.27
C GLY A 458 13.88 14.61 29.22
N ALA A 459 14.56 15.75 29.23
CA ALA A 459 14.35 16.82 28.26
C ALA A 459 14.85 16.41 26.87
N TRP A 460 14.08 16.71 25.83
CA TRP A 460 14.45 16.48 24.44
C TRP A 460 14.19 17.73 23.59
N LEU A 461 14.95 17.88 22.49
CA LEU A 461 14.81 18.98 21.53
C LEU A 461 15.08 18.48 20.11
N ALA A 462 14.18 18.83 19.20
CA ALA A 462 14.25 18.62 17.77
C ALA A 462 14.41 19.96 17.05
N ASP A 463 15.48 20.12 16.28
CA ASP A 463 15.74 21.31 15.46
C ASP A 463 15.56 20.93 13.98
N PHE A 464 14.43 21.31 13.40
CA PHE A 464 14.05 21.01 12.03
C PHE A 464 14.83 21.83 10.99
N LYS A 465 15.56 22.89 11.41
CA LYS A 465 16.48 23.60 10.51
C LYS A 465 17.59 22.71 9.99
N ILE A 466 17.98 21.69 10.76
CA ILE A 466 19.07 20.77 10.39
C ILE A 466 18.74 20.03 9.08
N ILE A 467 17.46 19.74 8.85
CA ILE A 467 16.98 19.10 7.61
C ILE A 467 16.38 20.12 6.62
N GLY A 468 16.41 21.41 6.96
CA GLY A 468 15.86 22.49 6.14
C GLY A 468 14.33 22.46 6.07
N PHE A 469 13.66 21.92 7.09
CA PHE A 469 12.21 21.86 7.16
C PHE A 469 11.65 23.05 7.94
N ASP A 470 10.65 23.71 7.35
CA ASP A 470 9.97 24.89 7.90
C ASP A 470 8.65 24.44 8.54
N ILE A 471 8.57 24.53 9.87
CA ILE A 471 7.35 24.17 10.59
C ILE A 471 6.43 25.38 10.68
N THR A 472 5.17 25.19 10.31
CA THR A 472 4.16 26.24 10.32
C THR A 472 3.05 25.94 11.33
N GLU A 473 2.32 26.97 11.76
CA GLU A 473 1.30 26.82 12.81
C GLU A 473 0.14 25.89 12.40
N ASP A 474 -0.18 25.79 11.11
CA ASP A 474 -1.18 24.86 10.59
C ASP A 474 -0.74 23.38 10.69
N MET A 475 0.55 23.10 10.88
CA MET A 475 1.06 21.75 11.12
C MET A 475 0.91 21.32 12.58
N ARG A 476 0.65 22.24 13.51
CA ARG A 476 0.63 21.97 14.97
C ARG A 476 -0.29 20.80 15.32
N GLU A 477 -1.51 20.80 14.82
CA GLU A 477 -2.53 19.77 15.10
C GLU A 477 -2.13 18.37 14.64
N TRP A 478 -1.24 18.26 13.66
CA TRP A 478 -0.78 17.00 13.06
C TRP A 478 0.67 16.65 13.41
N SER A 479 1.27 17.45 14.29
CA SER A 479 2.63 17.26 14.79
C SER A 479 2.58 16.61 16.16
N TYR A 480 3.52 15.70 16.41
CA TYR A 480 3.52 14.84 17.60
C TYR A 480 4.93 14.37 17.91
N VAL A 481 5.07 13.65 19.01
CA VAL A 481 6.30 12.95 19.38
C VAL A 481 5.98 11.53 19.80
N HIS A 482 6.82 10.57 19.41
CA HIS A 482 6.71 9.17 19.84
C HIS A 482 7.91 8.71 20.66
N VAL A 483 7.63 7.88 21.65
CA VAL A 483 8.59 6.92 22.22
C VAL A 483 8.05 5.53 21.92
N TYR A 484 8.82 4.77 21.17
CA TYR A 484 8.50 3.40 20.79
C TYR A 484 8.99 2.42 21.86
N ASP A 485 8.26 1.34 22.06
CA ASP A 485 8.78 0.17 22.75
C ASP A 485 9.50 -0.78 21.77
N GLU A 486 9.82 -2.00 22.22
CA GLU A 486 10.65 -2.94 21.46
C GLU A 486 9.96 -3.48 20.21
N ASP A 487 8.63 -3.53 20.18
CA ASP A 487 7.85 -4.15 19.11
C ASP A 487 7.11 -3.14 18.21
N GLY A 488 7.29 -1.84 18.50
CA GLY A 488 6.88 -0.74 17.65
C GLY A 488 5.53 -0.11 18.03
N ASP A 489 4.97 -0.49 19.18
CA ASP A 489 3.90 0.27 19.84
C ASP A 489 4.48 1.59 20.39
N ALA A 490 3.66 2.63 20.50
CA ALA A 490 4.17 3.97 20.82
C ALA A 490 3.33 4.72 21.85
N ASN A 491 4.04 5.42 22.73
CA ASN A 491 3.47 6.50 23.52
C ASN A 491 3.58 7.80 22.72
N GLU A 492 2.47 8.52 22.56
CA GLU A 492 2.38 9.78 21.83
C GLU A 492 2.23 10.98 22.76
N GLY A 493 3.09 11.98 22.54
CA GLY A 493 2.89 13.33 23.05
C GLY A 493 2.37 14.24 21.94
N SER A 494 1.19 14.81 22.11
CA SER A 494 0.64 15.78 21.16
C SER A 494 1.19 17.19 21.43
N THR A 495 1.19 18.04 20.42
CA THR A 495 1.59 19.44 20.59
C THR A 495 0.62 20.20 21.51
N PRO A 496 1.12 21.17 22.30
CA PRO A 496 0.24 21.99 23.11
C PRO A 496 -0.58 22.92 22.19
N PRO A 497 -1.80 23.32 22.61
CA PRO A 497 -2.58 24.34 21.92
C PRO A 497 -1.76 25.61 21.68
N PRO A 498 -2.11 26.43 20.67
CA PRO A 498 -1.40 27.68 20.39
C PRO A 498 -1.22 28.53 21.65
N GLY A 499 0.02 28.67 22.10
CA GLY A 499 0.43 29.36 23.31
C GLY A 499 1.92 29.69 23.24
N ALA A 500 2.29 30.92 23.59
CA ALA A 500 3.63 31.43 23.36
C ALA A 500 4.65 30.74 24.29
N THR A 501 5.58 30.01 23.67
CA THR A 501 6.79 29.52 24.32
C THR A 501 7.89 30.57 24.17
N LEU A 502 8.55 30.95 25.26
CA LEU A 502 9.73 31.79 25.22
C LEU A 502 10.95 31.04 25.78
N ILE A 503 12.01 30.92 24.98
CA ILE A 503 13.30 30.42 25.45
C ILE A 503 14.17 31.60 25.89
N VAL A 504 14.55 31.62 27.17
CA VAL A 504 15.46 32.62 27.77
C VAL A 504 16.88 32.04 27.83
N VAL A 505 17.71 32.42 26.86
CA VAL A 505 19.12 31.99 26.78
C VAL A 505 19.98 32.76 27.78
N ALA A 506 20.93 32.07 28.42
CA ALA A 506 21.71 32.61 29.53
C ALA A 506 22.55 33.85 29.19
N ASN A 507 23.18 33.90 28.02
CA ASN A 507 24.20 34.91 27.71
C ASN A 507 23.64 36.25 27.17
N GLN A 508 22.38 36.58 27.45
CA GLN A 508 21.75 37.79 26.93
C GLN A 508 21.96 39.00 27.84
N GLU A 509 22.42 40.11 27.26
CA GLU A 509 22.78 41.33 27.98
C GLU A 509 21.56 42.03 28.63
N GLY A 510 20.32 41.68 28.26
CA GLY A 510 19.11 42.38 28.68
C GLY A 510 17.89 41.50 28.97
N TRP A 511 16.76 42.17 29.12
CA TRP A 511 15.45 41.52 29.17
C TRP A 511 15.10 40.94 27.81
N VAL A 512 14.59 39.72 27.79
CA VAL A 512 14.11 39.03 26.59
C VAL A 512 12.64 39.37 26.41
N ASP A 513 12.31 39.95 25.25
CA ASP A 513 10.93 40.23 24.87
C ASP A 513 10.19 38.91 24.61
N SER A 514 9.06 38.69 25.27
CA SER A 514 8.24 37.50 24.98
C SER A 514 7.35 37.67 23.75
N GLY A 515 7.14 38.91 23.30
CA GLY A 515 6.13 39.24 22.29
C GLY A 515 4.68 39.07 22.76
N ILE A 516 4.43 38.65 24.02
CA ILE A 516 3.10 38.38 24.56
C ILE A 516 2.46 39.69 25.03
N PRO A 517 1.40 40.18 24.35
CA PRO A 517 0.64 41.30 24.86
C PRO A 517 -0.19 40.86 26.05
N VAL A 518 -0.17 41.65 27.11
CA VAL A 518 -1.02 41.47 28.29
C VAL A 518 -1.94 42.67 28.44
N SER A 519 -3.16 42.42 28.91
CA SER A 519 -4.11 43.46 29.31
C SER A 519 -4.32 43.40 30.82
N ALA A 520 -4.45 44.57 31.44
CA ALA A 520 -4.69 44.70 32.87
C ALA A 520 -5.89 43.84 33.32
N GLY A 521 -5.66 42.96 34.28
CA GLY A 521 -6.65 42.03 34.82
C GLY A 521 -6.72 40.66 34.16
N GLN A 522 -5.95 40.39 33.09
CA GLN A 522 -5.81 39.04 32.53
C GLN A 522 -4.90 38.17 33.41
N SER A 523 -5.30 36.92 33.61
CA SER A 523 -4.49 35.91 34.29
C SER A 523 -3.81 34.97 33.29
N PHE A 524 -2.56 34.65 33.58
CA PHE A 524 -1.70 33.77 32.80
C PHE A 524 -1.11 32.72 33.72
N MET A 525 -0.93 31.51 33.20
CA MET A 525 -0.13 30.50 33.86
C MET A 525 1.26 30.48 33.23
N ILE A 526 2.28 30.51 34.08
CA ILE A 526 3.69 30.46 33.68
C ILE A 526 4.28 29.17 34.25
N LYS A 527 5.05 28.43 33.45
CA LYS A 527 5.96 27.39 33.93
C LYS A 527 7.36 27.69 33.42
N ALA A 528 8.36 27.55 34.28
CA ALA A 528 9.74 27.76 33.92
C ALA A 528 10.63 26.63 34.41
N PHE A 529 11.53 26.18 33.54
CA PHE A 529 12.51 25.13 33.83
C PHE A 529 13.82 25.41 33.11
N GLY A 530 14.80 24.52 33.27
CA GLY A 530 16.15 24.66 32.72
C GLY A 530 17.20 24.90 33.81
N LEU A 531 18.45 25.02 33.38
CA LEU A 531 19.60 25.20 34.25
C LEU A 531 20.47 26.33 33.72
N MET A 532 20.90 27.21 34.62
CA MET A 532 21.74 28.35 34.27
C MET A 532 22.89 28.51 35.26
N ASN A 533 24.11 28.64 34.75
CA ASN A 533 25.33 28.90 35.51
C ASN A 533 25.76 30.36 35.27
N PRO A 534 26.01 31.16 36.31
CA PRO A 534 26.39 32.57 36.18
C PRO A 534 27.85 32.80 35.76
N CYS A 535 28.59 31.77 35.35
CA CYS A 535 30.02 31.84 35.09
C CYS A 535 30.40 31.20 33.76
N SER A 536 31.27 31.88 33.00
CA SER A 536 31.75 31.42 31.69
C SER A 536 32.94 30.44 31.78
N ASP A 537 33.62 30.40 32.93
CA ASP A 537 34.70 29.47 33.27
C ASP A 537 34.73 29.24 34.79
N THR A 538 35.37 28.15 35.24
CA THR A 538 35.63 27.94 36.68
C THR A 538 36.56 29.04 37.18
N TYR A 539 36.00 30.00 37.93
CA TYR A 539 36.78 31.02 38.64
C TYR A 539 37.94 30.33 39.38
N PRO A 540 39.17 30.88 39.35
CA PRO A 540 40.37 30.21 39.86
C PRO A 540 40.37 29.90 41.36
N ASN A 541 39.31 30.30 42.09
CA ASN A 541 39.13 30.07 43.52
C ASN A 541 37.85 29.32 43.89
N GLY A 542 37.12 28.72 42.93
CA GLY A 542 35.94 27.89 43.24
C GLY A 542 34.90 28.62 44.09
N ALA A 543 34.47 29.81 43.67
CA ALA A 543 33.42 30.53 44.37
C ALA A 543 32.14 29.66 44.40
N ASP A 544 31.54 29.50 45.58
CA ASP A 544 30.36 28.64 45.85
C ASP A 544 29.11 28.94 44.98
N TYR A 545 29.18 29.95 44.09
CA TYR A 545 28.09 30.42 43.25
C TYR A 545 28.22 30.08 41.76
N CYS A 546 29.35 29.54 41.28
CA CYS A 546 29.49 29.10 39.87
C CYS A 546 28.94 27.69 39.63
N ILE A 547 27.67 27.48 39.96
CA ILE A 547 26.94 26.22 39.79
C ILE A 547 25.68 26.44 38.94
N PHE A 548 25.07 25.36 38.47
CA PHE A 548 23.78 25.45 37.78
C PHE A 548 22.63 25.68 38.75
N PHE A 549 21.86 26.73 38.50
CA PHE A 549 20.63 27.05 39.21
C PHE A 549 19.41 26.71 38.34
N THR A 550 18.32 26.33 38.99
CA THR A 550 17.00 26.27 38.37
C THR A 550 16.37 27.67 38.37
N PRO A 551 15.28 27.91 37.61
CA PRO A 551 14.55 29.18 37.61
C PRO A 551 14.11 29.66 38.99
N GLN A 552 14.04 28.78 39.99
CA GLN A 552 13.76 29.12 41.38
C GLN A 552 14.81 30.09 41.98
N GLY A 553 16.05 30.04 41.49
CA GLY A 553 17.18 30.80 42.01
C GLY A 553 17.71 30.27 43.35
N ALA A 554 18.82 30.85 43.81
CA ALA A 554 19.49 30.48 45.05
C ALA A 554 18.66 30.88 46.29
N GLU A 555 18.44 29.95 47.20
CA GLU A 555 17.73 30.19 48.45
C GLU A 555 18.63 30.93 49.46
N GLY A 556 18.14 32.04 50.04
CA GLY A 556 18.87 32.80 51.07
C GLY A 556 19.96 33.74 50.56
N VAL A 557 20.21 33.79 49.25
CA VAL A 557 21.15 34.72 48.60
C VAL A 557 20.33 35.81 47.92
N VAL A 558 20.21 36.95 48.61
CA VAL A 558 19.62 38.17 48.08
C VAL A 558 20.77 39.15 47.89
N PRO A 559 21.20 39.43 46.65
CA PRO A 559 22.26 40.40 46.41
C PRO A 559 21.79 41.78 46.91
N ASP A 560 22.51 42.36 47.86
CA ASP A 560 22.30 43.74 48.32
C ASP A 560 23.10 44.67 47.39
N GLU A 561 22.52 45.79 46.95
CA GLU A 561 23.02 46.66 45.85
C GLU A 561 24.49 47.11 46.00
N ASN A 562 25.04 47.10 47.21
CA ASN A 562 26.32 47.72 47.50
C ASN A 562 27.55 46.80 47.40
N GLU A 563 27.39 45.51 47.07
CA GLU A 563 28.52 44.57 47.05
C GLU A 563 28.73 43.82 45.71
N PHE A 564 27.74 43.72 44.81
CA PHE A 564 27.83 42.89 43.60
C PHE A 564 27.42 43.52 42.25
N GLY A 565 26.78 44.70 42.18
CA GLY A 565 26.45 45.39 40.90
C GLY A 565 24.94 45.52 40.61
N ASP A 566 24.58 45.94 39.39
CA ASP A 566 23.18 46.25 39.01
C ASP A 566 22.39 44.98 38.65
N PHE A 567 21.55 44.50 39.57
CA PHE A 567 20.65 43.37 39.34
C PHE A 567 19.31 43.80 38.73
N PRO A 568 18.71 43.01 37.82
CA PRO A 568 17.38 43.32 37.28
C PRO A 568 16.29 43.36 38.33
N GLY A 569 16.36 42.54 39.39
CA GLY A 569 15.41 42.57 40.50
C GLY A 569 16.11 42.65 41.85
N PRO A 570 16.53 43.85 42.29
CA PRO A 570 17.14 44.05 43.61
C PRO A 570 16.21 43.53 44.71
N GLY A 571 16.74 42.75 45.66
CA GLY A 571 15.93 42.14 46.72
C GLY A 571 15.28 40.80 46.35
N LEU A 572 15.34 40.37 45.08
CA LEU A 572 14.88 39.04 44.63
C LEU A 572 16.03 38.03 44.63
N ARG A 573 15.70 36.74 44.54
CA ARG A 573 16.67 35.63 44.64
C ARG A 573 17.69 35.69 43.50
N PHE A 574 18.96 35.49 43.81
CA PHE A 574 20.02 35.35 42.82
C PHE A 574 19.71 34.24 41.82
N MET A 575 19.94 34.47 40.53
CA MET A 575 19.68 33.53 39.42
C MET A 575 18.23 33.06 39.24
N ALA A 576 17.28 33.65 39.96
CA ALA A 576 15.87 33.37 39.71
C ALA A 576 15.41 33.97 38.38
N LEU A 577 14.45 33.32 37.74
CA LEU A 577 13.74 33.91 36.62
C LEU A 577 12.83 35.04 37.10
N LEU A 578 12.95 36.19 36.44
CA LEU A 578 12.12 37.36 36.67
C LEU A 578 11.28 37.67 35.43
N GLY A 579 10.13 38.29 35.67
CA GLY A 579 9.23 38.83 34.65
C GLY A 579 9.03 40.33 34.83
N ARG A 580 8.66 41.05 33.77
CA ARG A 580 8.13 42.43 33.85
C ARG A 580 7.15 42.70 32.71
N ILE A 581 6.32 43.74 32.85
CA ILE A 581 5.49 44.26 31.75
C ILE A 581 6.11 45.57 31.25
N ASP A 582 6.55 45.60 30.00
CA ASP A 582 7.30 46.69 29.38
C ASP A 582 8.46 47.20 30.26
N ASP A 583 8.42 48.46 30.68
CA ASP A 583 9.39 49.10 31.57
C ASP A 583 8.93 49.12 33.05
N GLY A 584 7.91 48.32 33.37
CA GLY A 584 7.36 48.17 34.71
C GLY A 584 8.27 47.46 35.71
N GLU A 585 7.80 47.40 36.95
CA GLU A 585 8.55 46.79 38.05
C GLU A 585 8.72 45.27 37.83
N PRO A 586 9.95 44.75 37.99
CA PRO A 586 10.23 43.32 37.94
C PRO A 586 9.50 42.53 39.03
N PHE A 587 8.98 41.36 38.67
CA PHE A 587 8.36 40.41 39.59
C PHE A 587 9.05 39.05 39.52
N TYR A 588 8.97 38.32 40.63
CA TYR A 588 9.52 36.97 40.75
C TYR A 588 8.65 35.96 39.98
N VAL A 589 9.27 35.22 39.06
CA VAL A 589 8.60 34.12 38.33
C VAL A 589 8.99 32.77 38.93
N GLY A 590 10.27 32.57 39.26
CA GLY A 590 10.73 31.30 39.81
C GLY A 590 10.52 30.15 38.83
N ALA A 591 10.13 28.97 39.34
CA ALA A 591 9.71 27.83 38.50
C ALA A 591 8.32 28.02 37.83
N GLY A 592 7.64 29.15 38.05
CA GLY A 592 6.32 29.45 37.50
C GLY A 592 5.24 29.72 38.55
N GLY A 593 3.99 29.82 38.08
CA GLY A 593 2.79 30.11 38.86
C GLY A 593 1.74 30.87 38.04
N THR A 594 0.65 31.26 38.69
CA THR A 594 -0.36 32.16 38.09
C THR A 594 0.05 33.61 38.30
N PHE A 595 -0.01 34.39 37.23
CA PHE A 595 0.28 35.81 37.19
C PHE A 595 -0.93 36.56 36.63
N THR A 596 -1.37 37.61 37.33
CA THR A 596 -2.38 38.55 36.79
C THR A 596 -1.69 39.85 36.38
N ALA A 597 -1.87 40.26 35.13
CA ALA A 597 -1.28 41.48 34.61
C ALA A 597 -1.86 42.71 35.33
N GLU A 598 -0.98 43.52 35.91
CA GLU A 598 -1.39 44.75 36.61
C GLU A 598 -1.61 45.95 35.66
N ARG A 599 -1.12 45.84 34.43
CA ARG A 599 -1.15 46.89 33.40
C ARG A 599 -1.19 46.26 32.01
N ASP A 600 -1.58 47.06 31.02
CA ASP A 600 -1.41 46.69 29.61
C ASP A 600 0.06 46.81 29.22
N GLY A 601 0.54 45.95 28.31
CA GLY A 601 1.91 46.02 27.78
C GLY A 601 2.38 44.68 27.22
N THR A 602 3.68 44.49 27.09
CA THR A 602 4.29 43.21 26.66
C THR A 602 5.05 42.55 27.81
N LEU A 603 5.01 41.22 27.94
CA LEU A 603 5.81 40.50 28.95
C LEU A 603 7.27 40.37 28.54
N TRP A 604 8.18 40.49 29.50
CA TRP A 604 9.62 40.32 29.31
C TRP A 604 10.21 39.46 30.42
N PHE A 605 11.28 38.72 30.13
CA PHE A 605 11.93 37.82 31.09
C PHE A 605 13.45 37.99 31.16
N THR A 606 14.04 37.73 32.32
CA THR A 606 15.50 37.74 32.49
C THR A 606 15.92 36.93 33.73
N PRO A 607 17.10 36.29 33.75
CA PRO A 607 17.68 35.79 34.99
C PRO A 607 18.12 36.95 35.89
N ASN A 608 17.95 36.79 37.20
CA ASN A 608 18.35 37.80 38.18
C ASN A 608 19.86 37.74 38.46
N ASP A 609 20.64 38.30 37.54
CA ASP A 609 22.10 38.32 37.58
C ASP A 609 22.67 39.70 37.21
N ASN A 610 23.81 40.08 37.79
CA ASN A 610 24.47 41.38 37.59
C ASN A 610 25.33 41.43 36.32
N LEU A 611 25.88 40.30 35.91
CA LEU A 611 26.60 40.14 34.65
C LEU A 611 25.99 38.92 33.95
N ARG A 612 25.24 39.15 32.88
CA ARG A 612 24.52 38.06 32.18
C ARG A 612 25.30 37.54 30.98
N THR A 613 26.25 38.32 30.46
CA THR A 613 27.01 37.96 29.25
C THR A 613 28.01 36.82 29.48
N ASP A 614 28.31 36.47 30.73
CA ASP A 614 29.11 35.32 31.11
C ASP A 614 28.29 34.11 31.58
N ASN A 615 26.96 34.18 31.52
CA ASN A 615 26.12 33.05 31.93
C ASN A 615 26.12 31.94 30.87
N GLN A 616 26.01 30.71 31.32
CA GLN A 616 25.93 29.50 30.50
C GLN A 616 24.64 28.72 30.81
N GLY A 617 24.03 28.12 29.79
CA GLY A 617 22.78 27.35 29.90
C GLY A 617 21.56 28.12 29.39
N THR A 618 20.38 27.68 29.81
CA THR A 618 19.10 28.19 29.29
C THR A 618 17.99 27.98 30.31
N TYR A 619 17.11 28.97 30.45
CA TYR A 619 15.78 28.80 31.02
C TYR A 619 14.74 28.77 29.91
N VAL A 620 13.77 27.89 30.03
CA VAL A 620 12.63 27.81 29.13
C VAL A 620 11.41 28.26 29.90
N VAL A 621 10.63 29.17 29.32
CA VAL A 621 9.43 29.76 29.93
C VAL A 621 8.25 29.46 29.02
N LEU A 622 7.28 28.75 29.57
CA LEU A 622 6.01 28.45 28.92
C LEU A 622 4.93 29.36 29.50
N ILE A 623 4.16 30.01 28.64
CA ILE A 623 3.15 30.99 29.06
C ILE A 623 1.86 30.74 28.29
N TRP A 624 0.75 30.58 29.00
CA TRP A 624 -0.56 30.48 28.40
C TRP A 624 -1.60 31.28 29.17
N LEU A 625 -2.61 31.78 28.46
CA LEU A 625 -3.72 32.52 29.04
C LEU A 625 -4.60 31.55 29.84
N GLU A 626 -4.98 31.92 31.06
CA GLU A 626 -6.02 31.15 31.76
C GLU A 626 -7.37 31.39 31.07
N PRO A 627 -8.13 30.33 30.71
CA PRO A 627 -9.50 30.50 30.26
C PRO A 627 -10.31 31.23 31.34
N MET A 628 -11.05 32.27 30.98
CA MET A 628 -12.02 32.86 31.91
C MET A 628 -13.05 31.77 32.25
N GLY A 629 -13.08 31.37 33.53
CA GLY A 629 -14.09 30.44 34.05
C GLY A 629 -15.51 30.98 34.03
#